data_AF-A0A2E4IG52-F1
#
_entry.id   AF-A0A2E4IG52-F1
#
_cell.length_a   1.000
_cell.length_b   1.000
_cell.length_c   1.000
_cell.angle_alpha   90.00
_cell.angle_beta   90.00
_cell.angle_gamma   90.00
#
_symmetry.space_group_name_H-M   'P 1'
#
loop_
_entity.id
_entity.type
_entity.pdbx_description
1 polymer ?
#
loop_
_entity_poly.entity_id
_entity_poly.type
_entity_poly.pdbx_seq_one_letter_code
_entity_poly.pdbx_strand_id
1 'polypeptide(L)'
;MSISSEFADIWESFKNRAEEEGVDPAVLVENFIKEYMEDYVVEDENSTDFGEDFDESAMLAKLTGSSSVVVEEKPTPTPKKVIVRKAVKPKKKSFLAKKATVTRKREDPDEADPVTIQDTPKFRLLELVRKLDVDEGINPEKLVAEAEKEGIPRPRLQMNKMIRRGILYVHLDRVHVT
;
A
#
# COMPACT_ATOMS: atom_id res chain seq x y z
N MET A 1 -30.92 -6.46 -5.13
CA MET A 1 -30.02 -5.87 -6.13
C MET A 1 -30.38 -6.50 -7.47
N SER A 2 -31.16 -5.81 -8.30
CA SER A 2 -31.41 -6.23 -9.69
C SER A 2 -30.27 -5.73 -10.56
N ILE A 3 -29.85 -6.53 -11.53
CA ILE A 3 -28.90 -6.12 -12.56
C ILE A 3 -29.56 -5.03 -13.42
N SER A 4 -28.82 -3.97 -13.77
CA SER A 4 -29.30 -2.92 -14.67
C SER A 4 -29.60 -3.52 -16.05
N SER A 5 -30.68 -3.09 -16.70
CA SER A 5 -31.02 -3.52 -18.06
C SER A 5 -29.89 -3.20 -19.05
N GLU A 6 -29.23 -2.05 -18.88
CA GLU A 6 -28.09 -1.64 -19.70
C GLU A 6 -26.93 -2.64 -19.62
N PHE A 7 -26.67 -3.17 -18.42
CA PHE A 7 -25.63 -4.18 -18.25
C PHE A 7 -26.01 -5.52 -18.89
N ALA A 8 -27.29 -5.89 -18.85
CA ALA A 8 -27.76 -7.12 -19.48
C ALA A 8 -27.55 -7.08 -21.00
N ASP A 9 -27.88 -5.96 -21.65
CA ASP A 9 -27.68 -5.77 -23.10
C ASP A 9 -26.20 -5.83 -23.50
N ILE A 10 -25.32 -5.24 -22.67
CA ILE A 10 -23.86 -5.31 -22.85
C ILE A 10 -23.37 -6.75 -22.70
N TRP A 11 -23.88 -7.47 -21.70
CA TRP A 11 -23.49 -8.85 -21.44
C TRP A 11 -23.94 -9.81 -22.55
N GLU A 12 -25.12 -9.61 -23.12
CA GLU A 12 -25.59 -10.37 -24.28
C GLU A 12 -24.73 -10.11 -25.52
N SER A 13 -24.39 -8.85 -25.77
CA SER A 13 -23.49 -8.47 -26.87
C SER A 13 -22.11 -9.11 -26.71
N PHE A 14 -21.58 -9.14 -25.49
CA PHE A 14 -20.29 -9.76 -25.17
C PHE A 14 -20.31 -11.28 -25.37
N LYS A 15 -21.39 -11.97 -24.97
CA LYS A 15 -21.52 -13.42 -25.21
C LYS A 15 -21.57 -13.75 -26.70
N ASN A 16 -22.34 -12.99 -27.49
CA ASN A 16 -22.41 -13.21 -28.94
C ASN A 16 -21.03 -13.07 -29.58
N ARG A 17 -20.24 -12.08 -29.14
CA ARG A 17 -18.85 -11.92 -29.59
C ARG A 17 -17.96 -13.12 -29.20
N ALA A 18 -18.09 -13.62 -27.97
CA ALA A 18 -17.35 -14.79 -27.54
C ALA A 18 -17.71 -16.05 -28.36
N GLU A 19 -18.99 -16.20 -28.71
CA GLU A 19 -19.47 -17.28 -29.60
C GLU A 19 -18.92 -17.14 -31.03
N GLU A 20 -18.87 -15.91 -31.58
CA GLU A 20 -18.26 -15.64 -32.89
C GLU A 20 -16.76 -15.94 -32.92
N GLU A 21 -16.03 -15.60 -31.86
CA GLU A 21 -14.61 -15.90 -31.71
C GLU A 21 -14.34 -17.39 -31.35
N GLY A 22 -15.39 -18.15 -31.00
CA GLY A 22 -15.29 -19.55 -30.61
C GLY A 22 -14.59 -19.77 -29.27
N VAL A 23 -14.57 -18.75 -28.41
CA VAL A 23 -13.87 -18.73 -27.13
C VAL A 23 -14.87 -18.65 -26.00
N ASP A 24 -14.58 -19.27 -24.86
CA ASP A 24 -15.41 -19.14 -23.66
C ASP A 24 -15.41 -17.67 -23.18
N PRO A 25 -16.57 -17.07 -22.82
CA PRO A 25 -16.62 -15.67 -22.40
C PRO A 25 -15.65 -15.33 -21.25
N ALA A 26 -15.36 -16.29 -20.36
CA ALA A 26 -14.39 -16.09 -19.29
C ALA A 26 -12.96 -15.90 -19.80
N VAL A 27 -12.57 -16.66 -20.83
CA VAL A 27 -11.25 -16.56 -21.47
C VAL A 27 -11.14 -15.26 -22.27
N LEU A 28 -12.23 -14.82 -22.90
CA LEU A 28 -12.26 -13.53 -23.58
C LEU A 28 -12.04 -12.35 -22.61
N VAL A 29 -12.64 -12.39 -21.42
CA VAL A 29 -12.38 -11.40 -20.36
C VAL A 29 -10.94 -11.48 -19.89
N GLU A 30 -10.41 -12.68 -19.66
CA GLU A 30 -9.02 -12.88 -19.23
C GLU A 30 -8.02 -12.29 -20.23
N ASN A 31 -8.23 -12.50 -21.53
CA ASN A 31 -7.39 -11.95 -22.58
C ASN A 31 -7.47 -10.42 -22.62
N PHE A 32 -8.67 -9.84 -22.49
CA PHE A 32 -8.84 -8.40 -22.43
C PHE A 32 -8.13 -7.77 -21.21
N ILE A 33 -8.20 -8.43 -20.06
CA ILE A 33 -7.50 -8.00 -18.84
C ILE A 33 -5.99 -8.10 -19.04
N LYS A 34 -5.49 -9.19 -19.65
CA LYS A 34 -4.06 -9.37 -19.91
C LYS A 34 -3.54 -8.31 -20.87
N GLU A 35 -4.21 -8.09 -21.99
CA GLU A 35 -3.87 -7.03 -22.95
C GLU A 35 -3.83 -5.66 -22.27
N TYR A 36 -4.87 -5.33 -21.49
CA TYR A 36 -4.90 -4.08 -20.73
C TYR A 36 -3.75 -3.98 -19.72
N MET A 37 -3.42 -5.06 -19.00
CA MET A 37 -2.35 -5.04 -18.00
C MET A 37 -0.95 -5.03 -18.64
N GLU A 38 -0.76 -5.65 -19.80
CA GLU A 38 0.50 -5.62 -20.55
C GLU A 38 0.88 -4.17 -20.90
N ASP A 39 -0.09 -3.33 -21.28
CA ASP A 39 0.14 -1.91 -21.54
C ASP A 39 0.62 -1.14 -20.28
N TYR A 40 0.20 -1.54 -19.07
CA TYR A 40 0.68 -0.94 -17.82
C TYR A 40 2.04 -1.49 -17.36
N VAL A 41 2.32 -2.77 -17.61
CA VAL A 41 3.62 -3.38 -17.23
C VAL A 41 4.75 -2.80 -18.08
N VAL A 42 4.50 -2.47 -19.35
CA VAL A 42 5.50 -1.82 -20.22
C VAL A 42 5.87 -0.40 -19.72
N GLU A 43 4.99 0.30 -19.00
CA GLU A 43 5.34 1.57 -18.33
C GLU A 43 6.25 1.37 -17.11
N ASP A 44 6.15 0.23 -16.41
CA ASP A 44 7.01 -0.11 -15.26
C ASP A 44 8.35 -0.74 -15.66
N GLU A 45 8.43 -1.44 -16.79
CA GLU A 45 9.68 -2.01 -17.32
C GLU A 45 10.66 -0.93 -17.84
N ASN A 46 10.17 0.26 -18.19
CA ASN A 46 11.02 1.43 -18.47
C ASN A 46 11.41 2.21 -17.20
N SER A 47 10.86 1.87 -16.02
CA SER A 47 11.19 2.53 -14.74
C SER A 47 12.05 1.68 -13.81
N THR A 48 12.35 0.43 -14.18
CA THR A 48 13.28 -0.44 -13.45
C THR A 48 14.74 -0.18 -13.85
N ASP A 49 15.17 1.08 -13.73
CA ASP A 49 16.56 1.45 -13.48
C ASP A 49 16.85 1.39 -11.95
N PHE A 50 16.42 0.28 -11.33
CA PHE A 50 16.79 -0.07 -9.97
C PHE A 50 17.81 -1.20 -10.03
N GLY A 51 19.07 -0.79 -10.14
CA GLY A 51 20.26 -1.42 -9.61
C GLY A 51 20.33 -2.95 -9.66
N GLU A 52 21.16 -3.44 -10.57
CA GLU A 52 22.12 -4.53 -10.35
C GLU A 52 22.07 -5.11 -8.92
N ASP A 53 21.48 -6.32 -8.79
CA ASP A 53 21.73 -7.36 -7.76
C ASP A 53 20.55 -8.34 -7.60
N PHE A 54 19.66 -8.47 -8.59
CA PHE A 54 18.66 -9.54 -8.59
C PHE A 54 19.23 -10.82 -9.22
N ASP A 55 19.86 -11.64 -8.38
CA ASP A 55 20.58 -12.87 -8.78
C ASP A 55 19.57 -14.01 -9.09
N GLU A 56 19.01 -14.02 -10.31
CA GLU A 56 18.06 -15.04 -10.80
C GLU A 56 18.57 -16.48 -10.60
N SER A 57 19.89 -16.68 -10.65
CA SER A 57 20.54 -17.98 -10.44
C SER A 57 20.32 -18.55 -9.03
N ALA A 58 20.25 -17.68 -8.01
CA ALA A 58 20.02 -18.09 -6.62
C ALA A 58 18.58 -18.56 -6.37
N MET A 59 17.61 -18.07 -7.15
CA MET A 59 16.21 -18.49 -7.05
C MET A 59 15.99 -19.85 -7.73
N LEU A 60 16.65 -20.09 -8.87
CA LEU A 60 16.60 -21.37 -9.58
C LEU A 60 17.26 -22.52 -8.80
N ALA A 61 18.32 -22.24 -8.04
CA ALA A 61 18.95 -23.19 -7.13
C ALA A 61 18.05 -23.57 -5.93
N LYS A 62 17.20 -22.65 -5.46
CA LYS A 62 16.21 -22.93 -4.41
C LYS A 62 15.03 -23.74 -4.92
N LEU A 63 14.63 -23.56 -6.18
CA LEU A 63 13.49 -24.26 -6.77
C LEU A 63 13.84 -25.70 -7.18
N THR A 64 15.07 -25.97 -7.61
CA THR A 64 15.43 -27.25 -8.21
C THR A 64 15.95 -28.29 -7.22
N GLY A 65 16.32 -27.92 -5.97
CA GLY A 65 16.54 -28.86 -4.87
C GLY A 65 17.44 -30.07 -5.16
N SER A 66 18.29 -30.01 -6.19
CA SER A 66 18.99 -31.17 -6.74
C SER A 66 20.49 -31.03 -6.51
N SER A 67 20.92 -31.53 -5.35
CA SER A 67 22.30 -31.90 -5.14
C SER A 67 22.56 -33.23 -5.84
N SER A 68 23.11 -33.18 -7.04
CA SER A 68 23.67 -34.35 -7.72
C SER A 68 25.05 -34.01 -8.29
N VAL A 69 26.04 -33.98 -7.41
CA VAL A 69 27.46 -33.97 -7.79
C VAL A 69 28.16 -35.11 -7.05
N VAL A 70 28.43 -36.14 -7.85
CA VAL A 70 29.58 -37.08 -7.81
C VAL A 70 29.80 -37.92 -6.55
N VAL A 71 29.55 -39.22 -6.71
CA VAL A 71 29.97 -40.31 -5.82
C VAL A 71 31.39 -40.73 -6.19
N GLU A 72 32.34 -40.61 -5.25
CA GLU A 72 33.61 -41.35 -5.25
C GLU A 72 33.80 -42.10 -3.91
N GLU A 73 34.42 -43.27 -3.99
CA GLU A 73 34.43 -44.34 -2.99
C GLU A 73 35.51 -44.19 -1.89
N LYS A 74 35.10 -44.32 -0.61
CA LYS A 74 35.84 -44.80 0.60
C LYS A 74 37.12 -44.04 1.05
N PRO A 75 37.61 -44.15 2.33
CA PRO A 75 37.29 -45.12 3.38
C PRO A 75 36.88 -44.55 4.75
N THR A 76 36.36 -45.44 5.59
CA THR A 76 35.81 -45.23 6.94
C THR A 76 36.83 -44.74 7.99
N PRO A 77 36.47 -43.74 8.83
CA PRO A 77 37.03 -43.58 10.17
C PRO A 77 35.97 -43.77 11.26
N THR A 78 36.27 -44.62 12.24
CA THR A 78 35.42 -44.96 13.40
C THR A 78 34.94 -43.71 14.19
N PRO A 79 33.74 -43.72 14.79
CA PRO A 79 33.18 -42.53 15.43
C PRO A 79 33.86 -42.20 16.76
N LYS A 80 34.44 -41.00 16.85
CA LYS A 80 34.92 -40.43 18.13
C LYS A 80 33.71 -39.94 18.94
N LYS A 81 33.56 -40.41 20.18
CA LYS A 81 32.51 -39.98 21.12
C LYS A 81 32.65 -38.50 21.44
N VAL A 82 31.71 -37.68 20.96
CA VAL A 82 31.60 -36.26 21.31
C VAL A 82 30.67 -36.12 22.52
N ILE A 83 31.20 -35.67 23.65
CA ILE A 83 30.41 -35.34 24.84
C ILE A 83 29.82 -33.94 24.61
N VAL A 84 28.57 -33.90 24.15
CA VAL A 84 27.82 -32.64 24.00
C VAL A 84 27.43 -32.14 25.39
N ARG A 85 28.06 -31.05 25.85
CA ARG A 85 27.62 -30.35 27.06
C ARG A 85 26.28 -29.68 26.78
N LYS A 86 25.25 -30.01 27.57
CA LYS A 86 23.90 -29.42 27.44
C LYS A 86 24.00 -27.89 27.58
N ALA A 87 23.49 -27.17 26.57
CA ALA A 87 23.45 -25.71 26.56
C ALA A 87 22.60 -25.19 27.72
N VAL A 88 23.17 -24.26 28.50
CA VAL A 88 22.49 -23.59 29.62
C VAL A 88 21.38 -22.73 29.05
N LYS A 89 20.12 -22.99 29.47
CA LYS A 89 18.96 -22.23 28.99
C LYS A 89 19.15 -20.73 29.29
N PRO A 90 18.93 -19.83 28.31
CA PRO A 90 19.09 -18.40 28.54
C PRO A 90 18.07 -17.93 29.58
N LYS A 91 18.54 -17.13 30.55
CA LYS A 91 17.66 -16.54 31.59
C LYS A 91 16.64 -15.63 30.92
N LYS A 92 15.36 -15.86 31.21
CA LYS A 92 14.25 -15.03 30.69
C LYS A 92 14.41 -13.61 31.23
N LYS A 93 14.60 -12.62 30.34
CA LYS A 93 14.57 -11.20 30.71
C LYS A 93 13.12 -10.85 31.05
N SER A 94 12.81 -10.70 32.33
CA SER A 94 11.54 -10.12 32.76
C SER A 94 11.59 -8.63 32.45
N PHE A 95 10.78 -8.18 31.49
CA PHE A 95 10.59 -6.76 31.23
C PHE A 95 9.92 -6.14 32.45
N LEU A 96 10.70 -5.44 33.28
CA LEU A 96 10.16 -4.60 34.34
C LEU A 96 9.55 -3.37 33.68
N ALA A 97 8.25 -3.42 33.39
CA ALA A 97 7.52 -2.29 32.84
C ALA A 97 7.43 -1.18 33.91
N LYS A 98 8.36 -0.22 33.87
CA LYS A 98 8.25 1.02 34.65
C LYS A 98 7.03 1.78 34.14
N LYS A 99 5.92 1.70 34.85
CA LYS A 99 4.73 2.53 34.62
C LYS A 99 5.09 3.97 34.98
N ALA A 100 5.25 4.82 33.98
CA ALA A 100 5.45 6.26 34.18
C ALA A 100 4.10 6.94 34.34
N THR A 101 3.83 7.49 35.52
CA THR A 101 2.62 8.27 35.80
C THR A 101 2.85 9.69 35.28
N VAL A 102 2.36 9.98 34.07
CA VAL A 102 2.44 11.33 33.49
C VAL A 102 1.38 12.21 34.14
N THR A 103 1.76 12.97 35.16
CA THR A 103 0.91 14.02 35.75
C THR A 103 1.20 15.36 35.09
N ARG A 104 0.68 15.59 33.88
CA ARG A 104 0.56 16.97 33.38
C ARG A 104 -0.83 17.47 33.72
N LYS A 105 -0.90 18.51 34.55
CA LYS A 105 -2.12 19.29 34.76
C LYS A 105 -2.42 20.00 33.44
N ARG A 106 -3.62 19.78 32.92
CA ARG A 106 -4.15 20.49 31.76
C ARG A 106 -4.37 21.93 32.22
N GLU A 107 -3.60 22.86 31.67
CA GLU A 107 -3.92 24.28 31.79
C GLU A 107 -5.16 24.49 30.91
N ASP A 108 -6.27 24.85 31.56
CA ASP A 108 -7.50 25.22 30.87
C ASP A 108 -7.26 26.61 30.26
N PRO A 109 -7.34 26.77 28.93
CA PRO A 109 -7.24 28.08 28.32
C PRO A 109 -8.50 28.88 28.67
N ASP A 110 -8.30 29.89 29.52
CA ASP A 110 -9.29 30.92 29.83
C ASP A 110 -9.70 31.68 28.55
N GLU A 111 -11.01 31.87 28.37
CA GLU A 111 -11.63 32.95 27.58
C GLU A 111 -11.27 33.08 26.09
N ALA A 112 -11.37 32.01 25.32
CA ALA A 112 -11.57 32.11 23.86
C ALA A 112 -12.95 31.52 23.52
N ASP A 113 -13.67 32.19 22.62
CA ASP A 113 -14.98 31.79 22.10
C ASP A 113 -15.12 30.28 21.96
N PRO A 114 -16.29 29.68 22.25
CA PRO A 114 -16.45 28.24 22.21
C PRO A 114 -16.04 27.74 20.83
N VAL A 115 -14.87 27.11 20.74
CA VAL A 115 -14.27 26.66 19.48
C VAL A 115 -15.31 25.81 18.78
N THR A 116 -15.98 26.38 17.78
CA THR A 116 -17.02 25.66 17.07
C THR A 116 -16.34 24.54 16.30
N ILE A 117 -17.06 23.45 16.03
CA ILE A 117 -16.51 22.29 15.31
C ILE A 117 -15.85 22.74 13.98
N GLN A 118 -16.37 23.81 13.36
CA GLN A 118 -15.88 24.42 12.13
C GLN A 118 -14.48 25.06 12.24
N ASP A 119 -14.09 25.53 13.43
CA ASP A 119 -12.79 26.19 13.62
C ASP A 119 -11.62 25.21 13.72
N THR A 120 -11.88 23.91 13.71
CA THR A 120 -10.78 22.95 13.74
C THR A 120 -10.03 22.94 12.40
N PRO A 121 -8.70 22.70 12.41
CA PRO A 121 -7.87 22.68 11.20
C PRO A 121 -8.38 21.74 10.10
N LYS A 122 -9.14 20.71 10.46
CA LYS A 122 -9.75 19.77 9.52
C LYS A 122 -10.83 20.43 8.68
N PHE A 123 -11.77 21.13 9.31
CA PHE A 123 -12.93 21.70 8.60
C PHE A 123 -12.51 22.92 7.78
N ARG A 124 -11.63 23.77 8.30
CA ARG A 124 -11.02 24.85 7.50
C ARG A 124 -10.33 24.33 6.24
N LEU A 125 -9.54 23.25 6.37
CA LEU A 125 -8.88 22.64 5.19
C LEU A 125 -9.90 22.04 4.22
N LEU A 126 -10.98 21.43 4.71
CA LEU A 126 -12.05 20.92 3.84
C LEU A 126 -12.81 22.03 3.13
N GLU A 127 -13.06 23.16 3.79
CA GLU A 127 -13.66 24.34 3.17
C GLU A 127 -12.76 24.90 2.06
N LEU A 128 -11.45 24.97 2.28
CA LEU A 128 -10.48 25.33 1.25
C LEU A 128 -10.52 24.40 0.06
N VAL A 129 -10.46 23.09 0.32
CA VAL A 129 -10.52 22.08 -0.73
C VAL A 129 -11.80 22.28 -1.55
N ARG A 130 -12.97 22.42 -0.92
CA ARG A 130 -14.25 22.66 -1.63
C ARG A 130 -14.29 23.95 -2.43
N LYS A 131 -13.59 25.00 -2.01
CA LYS A 131 -13.50 26.26 -2.76
C LYS A 131 -12.59 26.15 -3.99
N LEU A 132 -11.57 25.30 -3.92
CA LEU A 132 -10.56 25.11 -4.96
C LEU A 132 -10.85 23.95 -5.91
N ASP A 133 -11.77 23.05 -5.54
CA ASP A 133 -12.11 21.88 -6.33
C ASP A 133 -12.96 22.31 -7.53
N VAL A 134 -12.32 22.38 -8.70
CA VAL A 134 -12.95 22.70 -9.99
C VAL A 134 -12.88 21.45 -10.87
N ASP A 135 -13.48 20.35 -10.41
CA ASP A 135 -13.66 19.02 -11.02
C ASP A 135 -12.40 18.25 -11.50
N GLU A 136 -11.31 18.95 -11.80
CA GLU A 136 -10.03 18.41 -12.29
C GLU A 136 -9.09 18.07 -11.13
N GLY A 137 -9.50 18.24 -9.87
CA GLY A 137 -8.66 18.01 -8.70
C GLY A 137 -7.62 19.11 -8.45
N ILE A 138 -7.11 19.14 -7.22
CA ILE A 138 -6.29 20.23 -6.71
C ILE A 138 -4.83 19.81 -6.60
N ASN A 139 -3.92 20.68 -7.02
CA ASN A 139 -2.48 20.46 -6.82
C ASN A 139 -2.15 20.47 -5.31
N PRO A 140 -1.49 19.43 -4.77
CA PRO A 140 -1.23 19.30 -3.33
C PRO A 140 -0.38 20.44 -2.77
N GLU A 141 0.58 20.95 -3.55
CA GLU A 141 1.42 22.06 -3.12
C GLU A 141 0.68 23.39 -3.07
N LYS A 142 -0.23 23.64 -4.03
CA LYS A 142 -1.08 24.83 -4.03
C LYS A 142 -2.03 24.80 -2.83
N LEU A 143 -2.63 23.65 -2.57
CA LEU A 143 -3.50 23.45 -1.40
C LEU A 143 -2.76 23.74 -0.08
N VAL A 144 -1.53 23.25 0.05
CA VAL A 144 -0.68 23.50 1.21
C VAL A 144 -0.36 24.99 1.35
N ALA A 145 0.04 25.66 0.26
CA ALA A 145 0.38 27.08 0.29
C ALA A 145 -0.82 27.97 0.68
N GLU A 146 -2.02 27.65 0.20
CA GLU A 146 -3.24 28.37 0.58
C GLU A 146 -3.67 28.07 2.01
N ALA A 147 -3.53 26.82 2.46
CA ALA A 147 -3.79 26.46 3.85
C ALA A 147 -2.84 27.15 4.83
N GLU A 148 -1.57 27.36 4.45
CA GLU A 148 -0.62 28.15 5.23
C GLU A 148 -1.04 29.63 5.29
N LYS A 149 -1.56 30.19 4.20
CA LYS A 149 -2.10 31.57 4.17
C LYS A 149 -3.34 31.72 5.04
N GLU A 150 -4.22 30.72 5.09
CA GLU A 150 -5.37 30.70 6.00
C GLU A 150 -5.00 30.41 7.47
N GLY A 151 -3.72 30.21 7.78
CA GLY A 151 -3.24 30.00 9.15
C GLY A 151 -3.56 28.60 9.69
N ILE A 152 -3.76 27.60 8.83
CA ILE A 152 -4.00 26.23 9.24
C ILE A 152 -2.68 25.62 9.75
N PRO A 153 -2.63 25.10 11.00
CA PRO A 153 -1.40 24.53 11.53
C PRO A 153 -1.05 23.20 10.86
N ARG A 154 0.18 23.09 10.34
CA ARG A 154 0.78 21.89 9.71
C ARG A 154 -0.11 21.27 8.61
N PRO A 155 -0.38 22.00 7.52
CA PRO A 155 -1.36 21.59 6.52
C PRO A 155 -0.98 20.30 5.80
N ARG A 156 0.31 20.07 5.48
CA ARG A 156 0.78 18.79 4.91
C ARG A 156 0.43 17.57 5.78
N LEU A 157 0.62 17.68 7.10
CA LEU A 157 0.30 16.59 8.02
C LEU A 157 -1.21 16.34 8.09
N GLN A 158 -2.00 17.41 8.06
CA GLN A 158 -3.46 17.33 8.11
C GLN A 158 -4.03 16.73 6.83
N MET A 159 -3.53 17.14 5.67
CA MET A 159 -3.83 16.54 4.36
C MET A 159 -3.52 15.03 4.36
N ASN A 160 -2.32 14.63 4.75
CA ASN A 160 -1.94 13.20 4.82
C ASN A 160 -2.80 12.40 5.81
N LYS A 161 -3.25 13.03 6.91
CA LYS A 161 -4.20 12.38 7.83
C LYS A 161 -5.57 12.17 7.18
N MET A 162 -6.01 13.09 6.35
CA MET A 162 -7.30 12.99 5.65
C MET A 162 -7.26 11.97 4.51
N ILE A 163 -6.14 11.92 3.77
CA ILE A 163 -5.89 10.88 2.76
C ILE A 163 -5.92 9.50 3.39
N ARG A 164 -5.20 9.28 4.49
CA ARG A 164 -5.24 7.99 5.22
C ARG A 164 -6.62 7.61 5.76
N ARG A 165 -7.52 8.58 5.93
CA ARG A 165 -8.89 8.35 6.40
C ARG A 165 -9.87 8.16 5.25
N GLY A 166 -9.43 8.23 3.98
CA GLY A 166 -10.29 8.15 2.81
C GLY A 166 -11.28 9.32 2.72
N ILE A 167 -10.91 10.49 3.25
CA ILE A 167 -11.71 11.72 3.09
C ILE A 167 -11.27 12.47 1.82
N LEU A 168 -9.97 12.41 1.55
CA LEU A 168 -9.35 12.88 0.32
C LEU A 168 -8.72 11.69 -0.36
N TYR A 169 -8.66 11.70 -1.68
CA TYR A 169 -7.88 10.73 -2.45
C TYR A 169 -6.93 11.46 -3.40
N VAL A 170 -5.87 10.77 -3.79
CA VAL A 170 -4.89 11.29 -4.75
C VAL A 170 -5.07 10.52 -6.05
N HIS A 171 -5.28 11.22 -7.15
CA HIS A 171 -5.38 10.66 -8.49
C HIS A 171 -4.62 11.56 -9.46
N LEU A 172 -3.71 10.98 -10.27
CA LEU A 172 -2.87 11.72 -11.21
C LEU A 172 -2.16 12.93 -10.57
N ASP A 173 -1.57 12.72 -9.38
CA ASP A 173 -0.94 13.75 -8.54
C ASP A 173 -1.83 14.93 -8.10
N ARG A 174 -3.14 14.77 -8.24
CA ARG A 174 -4.15 15.74 -7.80
C ARG A 174 -4.95 15.20 -6.64
N VAL A 175 -5.30 16.08 -5.73
CA VAL A 175 -6.09 15.78 -4.54
C VAL A 175 -7.55 16.06 -4.85
N HIS A 176 -8.40 15.06 -4.58
CA HIS A 176 -9.83 15.12 -4.79
C HIS A 176 -10.57 14.81 -3.48
N VAL A 177 -11.80 15.32 -3.36
CA VAL A 177 -12.71 14.96 -2.27
C VAL A 177 -13.47 13.69 -2.65
N THR A 178 -13.59 12.76 -1.70
CA THR A 178 -14.41 11.54 -1.86
C THR A 178 -15.90 11.86 -1.77
#